data_AF-A0A6I5C8N8-F1
#
_entry.id   AF-A0A6I5C8N8-F1
#
_cell.length_a   1.000
_cell.length_b   1.000
_cell.length_c   1.000
_cell.angle_alpha   90.00
_cell.angle_beta   90.00
_cell.angle_gamma   90.00
#
_symmetry.space_group_name_H-M   'P 1'
#
loop_
_entity.id
_entity.type
_entity.pdbx_description
1 polymer ?
#
loop_
_entity_poly.entity_id
_entity_poly.type
_entity_poly.pdbx_seq_one_letter_code
_entity_poly.pdbx_strand_id
1 'polypeptide(L)'
;LVGGLAVVATAALTDFGGPWPVAGALCYVLTSALAVARPLKGALDWLVPPFFRAAEYGTVLALAARADARGALPAAFGLVAAVAYHHYDTVYRIRGDAGAPPRRLVRAVGGQEGRTLLVAVLAALLTAAQFKTALTAVAVLVAVVVLAESIRFWVTAHKDGAPAVHDEGEPA
;
A
#
# COMPACT_ATOMS: atom_id res chain seq x y z
N LEU A 1 0.86 -14.51 -6.07
CA LEU A 1 -0.58 -14.44 -5.76
C LEU A 1 -0.97 -15.25 -4.53
N VAL A 2 -0.55 -16.51 -4.42
CA VAL A 2 -0.82 -17.37 -3.25
C VAL A 2 -0.43 -16.72 -1.92
N GLY A 3 0.74 -16.07 -1.81
CA GLY A 3 1.11 -15.38 -0.58
C GLY A 3 0.18 -14.22 -0.21
N GLY A 4 -0.37 -13.51 -1.21
CA GLY A 4 -1.35 -12.43 -0.98
C GLY A 4 -2.66 -12.98 -0.41
N LEU A 5 -3.12 -14.12 -0.93
CA LEU A 5 -4.26 -14.84 -0.36
C LEU A 5 -3.95 -15.32 1.06
N ALA A 6 -2.75 -15.88 1.29
CA ALA A 6 -2.36 -16.40 2.60
C ALA A 6 -2.34 -15.32 3.67
N VAL A 7 -1.75 -14.15 3.39
CA VAL A 7 -1.71 -13.05 4.38
C VAL A 7 -3.11 -12.51 4.68
N VAL A 8 -3.97 -12.33 3.66
CA VAL A 8 -5.35 -11.88 3.89
C VAL A 8 -6.16 -12.93 4.65
N ALA A 9 -6.05 -14.20 4.29
CA ALA A 9 -6.78 -15.28 4.94
C ALA A 9 -6.38 -15.43 6.40
N THR A 10 -5.07 -15.41 6.71
CA THR A 10 -4.59 -15.47 8.10
C THR A 10 -5.04 -14.25 8.89
N ALA A 11 -4.96 -13.04 8.33
CA ALA A 11 -5.46 -11.83 8.96
C ALA A 11 -6.98 -11.84 9.22
N ALA A 12 -7.77 -12.40 8.30
CA ALA A 12 -9.23 -12.41 8.40
C ALA A 12 -9.78 -13.54 9.28
N LEU A 13 -9.11 -14.71 9.28
CA LEU A 13 -9.66 -15.94 9.85
C LEU A 13 -9.03 -16.33 11.20
N THR A 14 -7.87 -15.78 11.56
CA THR A 14 -7.20 -16.09 12.84
C THR A 14 -7.33 -14.96 13.86
N ASP A 15 -7.09 -15.29 15.13
CA ASP A 15 -7.24 -14.34 16.24
C ASP A 15 -6.21 -13.21 16.21
N PHE A 16 -6.64 -12.03 16.64
CA PHE A 16 -5.77 -10.88 16.84
C PHE A 16 -4.70 -11.19 17.91
N GLY A 17 -3.47 -10.72 17.71
CA GLY A 17 -2.33 -11.05 18.57
C GLY A 17 -1.66 -12.40 18.25
N GLY A 18 -2.21 -13.19 17.33
CA GLY A 18 -1.63 -14.48 16.92
C GLY A 18 -0.43 -14.34 15.96
N PRO A 19 0.41 -15.39 15.84
CA PRO A 19 1.58 -15.37 14.94
C PRO A 19 1.23 -15.59 13.46
N TRP A 20 0.02 -16.08 13.17
CA TRP A 20 -0.36 -16.50 11.81
C TRP A 20 -0.35 -15.38 10.77
N PRO A 21 -0.87 -14.16 11.05
CA PRO A 21 -0.75 -13.05 10.11
C PRO A 21 0.70 -12.68 9.79
N VAL A 22 1.62 -12.81 10.76
CA VAL A 22 3.06 -12.56 10.55
C VAL A 22 3.65 -13.62 9.62
N ALA A 23 3.36 -14.90 9.85
CA ALA A 23 3.79 -15.98 8.96
C ALA A 23 3.24 -15.82 7.53
N GLY A 24 1.96 -15.44 7.42
CA GLY A 24 1.32 -15.09 6.15
C GLY A 24 2.02 -13.93 5.45
N ALA A 25 2.35 -12.86 6.19
CA ALA A 25 3.05 -11.70 5.65
C ALA A 25 4.48 -12.02 5.20
N LEU A 26 5.22 -12.87 5.92
CA LEU A 26 6.54 -13.34 5.49
C LEU A 26 6.46 -14.14 4.19
N CYS A 27 5.49 -15.06 4.09
CA CYS A 27 5.21 -15.78 2.85
C CYS A 27 4.87 -14.80 1.71
N TYR A 28 4.08 -13.78 2.01
CA TYR A 28 3.73 -12.75 1.04
C TYR A 28 4.94 -11.93 0.57
N VAL A 29 5.84 -11.53 1.46
CA VAL A 29 7.09 -10.83 1.12
C VAL A 29 7.93 -11.66 0.14
N LEU A 30 8.15 -12.95 0.45
CA LEU A 30 8.94 -13.83 -0.40
C LEU A 30 8.29 -14.07 -1.76
N THR A 31 6.99 -14.38 -1.78
CA THR A 31 6.29 -14.70 -3.03
C THR A 31 6.01 -13.48 -3.90
N SER A 32 5.85 -12.29 -3.32
CA SER A 32 5.75 -11.04 -4.09
C SER A 32 7.08 -10.67 -4.73
N ALA A 33 8.20 -10.83 -4.01
CA ALA A 33 9.54 -10.66 -4.57
C ALA A 33 9.79 -11.61 -5.76
N LEU A 34 9.45 -12.90 -5.60
CA LEU A 34 9.57 -13.88 -6.69
C LEU A 34 8.69 -13.53 -7.90
N ALA A 35 7.48 -13.03 -7.68
CA ALA A 35 6.56 -12.67 -8.76
C ALA A 35 7.11 -11.52 -9.62
N VAL A 36 7.84 -10.57 -9.03
CA VAL A 36 8.43 -9.42 -9.76
C VAL A 36 9.88 -9.64 -10.22
N ALA A 37 10.50 -10.77 -9.86
CA ALA A 37 11.88 -11.08 -10.25
C ALA A 37 12.02 -11.45 -11.73
N ARG A 38 10.92 -11.82 -12.40
CA ARG A 38 10.88 -12.18 -13.82
C ARG A 38 10.25 -11.06 -14.67
N PRO A 39 10.56 -10.97 -15.97
CA PRO A 39 9.84 -10.09 -16.88
C PRO A 39 8.34 -10.41 -16.88
N LEU A 40 7.52 -9.37 -16.68
CA LEU A 40 6.07 -9.44 -16.65
C LEU A 40 5.52 -9.24 -18.07
N LYS A 41 5.46 -10.32 -18.86
CA LYS A 41 5.07 -10.32 -20.28
C LYS A 41 3.94 -11.31 -20.61
N GLY A 42 3.50 -12.11 -19.65
CA GLY A 42 2.40 -13.05 -19.81
C GLY A 42 1.05 -12.37 -19.88
N ALA A 43 0.05 -13.05 -20.45
CA ALA A 43 -1.30 -12.53 -20.67
C ALA A 43 -2.03 -12.11 -19.38
N LEU A 44 -1.63 -12.63 -18.22
CA LEU A 44 -2.21 -12.32 -16.91
C LEU A 44 -1.26 -11.51 -16.01
N ASP A 45 -0.06 -11.16 -16.47
CA ASP A 45 0.92 -10.47 -15.62
C ASP A 45 0.47 -9.04 -15.25
N TRP A 46 -0.46 -8.46 -16.03
CA TRP A 46 -1.10 -7.19 -15.71
C TRP A 46 -1.94 -7.22 -14.41
N LEU A 47 -2.32 -8.42 -13.94
CA LEU A 47 -3.03 -8.60 -12.67
C LEU A 47 -2.10 -8.52 -11.45
N VAL A 48 -0.77 -8.57 -11.63
CA VAL A 48 0.16 -8.57 -10.50
C VAL A 48 0.01 -7.31 -9.61
N PRO A 49 0.00 -6.08 -10.16
CA PRO A 49 -0.24 -4.88 -9.35
C PRO A 49 -1.58 -4.88 -8.58
N PRO A 50 -2.75 -5.12 -9.19
CA PRO A 50 -4.02 -5.07 -8.45
C PRO A 50 -4.12 -6.16 -7.38
N PHE A 51 -3.55 -7.36 -7.60
CA PHE A 51 -3.52 -8.37 -6.53
C PHE A 51 -2.63 -7.97 -5.35
N PHE A 52 -1.50 -7.30 -5.60
CA PHE A 52 -0.69 -6.78 -4.49
C PHE A 52 -1.42 -5.72 -3.69
N ARG A 53 -2.23 -4.87 -4.35
CA ARG A 53 -3.07 -3.88 -3.65
C ARG A 53 -4.15 -4.54 -2.83
N ALA A 54 -4.87 -5.51 -3.41
CA ALA A 54 -5.90 -6.26 -2.72
C ALA A 54 -5.34 -6.98 -1.49
N ALA A 55 -4.15 -7.57 -1.59
CA ALA A 55 -3.47 -8.23 -0.48
C ALA A 55 -3.10 -7.23 0.64
N GLU A 56 -2.48 -6.10 0.31
CA GLU A 56 -2.11 -5.06 1.27
C GLU A 56 -3.34 -4.48 1.98
N TYR A 57 -4.33 -4.00 1.21
CA TYR A 57 -5.51 -3.34 1.76
C TYR A 57 -6.38 -4.31 2.54
N GLY A 58 -6.59 -5.51 2.00
CA GLY A 58 -7.36 -6.56 2.66
C GLY A 58 -6.75 -6.95 4.00
N THR A 59 -5.43 -7.10 4.07
CA THR A 59 -4.72 -7.44 5.32
C THR A 59 -4.86 -6.34 6.36
N VAL A 60 -4.62 -5.09 5.97
CA VAL A 60 -4.70 -3.92 6.86
C VAL A 60 -6.11 -3.77 7.44
N LEU A 61 -7.15 -3.88 6.59
CA LEU A 61 -8.54 -3.77 7.01
C LEU A 61 -8.98 -4.97 7.86
N ALA A 62 -8.58 -6.19 7.49
CA ALA A 62 -8.90 -7.40 8.25
C ALA A 62 -8.32 -7.34 9.66
N LEU A 63 -7.02 -7.01 9.82
CA LEU A 63 -6.40 -6.91 11.14
C LEU A 63 -7.04 -5.80 12.00
N ALA A 64 -7.41 -4.67 11.38
CA ALA A 64 -8.10 -3.60 12.08
C ALA A 64 -9.52 -3.98 12.53
N ALA A 65 -10.24 -4.76 11.71
CA ALA A 65 -11.53 -5.32 12.09
C ALA A 65 -11.37 -6.33 13.24
N ARG A 66 -10.39 -7.23 13.17
CA ARG A 66 -10.11 -8.24 14.21
C ARG A 66 -9.65 -7.63 15.53
N ALA A 67 -8.99 -6.47 15.51
CA ALA A 67 -8.59 -5.77 16.72
C ALA A 67 -9.78 -5.26 17.54
N ASP A 68 -10.94 -5.05 16.90
CA ASP A 68 -12.19 -4.56 17.51
C ASP A 68 -12.04 -3.31 18.41
N ALA A 69 -10.99 -2.52 18.17
CA ALA A 69 -10.76 -1.27 18.88
C ALA A 69 -11.49 -0.12 18.18
N ARG A 70 -12.20 0.69 18.97
CA ARG A 70 -12.84 1.92 18.47
C ARG A 70 -11.82 2.80 17.74
N GLY A 71 -12.06 3.05 16.46
CA GLY A 71 -11.20 3.88 15.60
C GLY A 71 -10.09 3.11 14.87
N ALA A 72 -9.92 1.80 15.07
CA ALA A 72 -8.93 1.01 14.34
C ALA A 72 -9.25 0.95 12.83
N LEU A 73 -10.50 0.72 12.46
CA LEU A 73 -10.94 0.73 11.06
C LEU A 73 -10.74 2.10 10.37
N PRO A 74 -11.15 3.24 10.98
CA PRO A 74 -10.79 4.56 10.45
C PRO A 74 -9.27 4.77 10.28
N ALA A 75 -8.45 4.34 11.25
CA ALA A 75 -7.00 4.46 11.15
C ALA A 75 -6.42 3.62 10.00
N ALA A 76 -6.90 2.38 9.87
CA ALA A 76 -6.56 1.48 8.77
C ALA A 76 -6.98 2.04 7.41
N PHE A 77 -8.19 2.61 7.32
CA PHE A 77 -8.68 3.27 6.12
C PHE A 77 -7.82 4.50 5.76
N GLY A 78 -7.37 5.26 6.76
CA GLY A 78 -6.42 6.36 6.56
C GLY A 78 -5.11 5.89 5.91
N LEU A 79 -4.56 4.75 6.36
CA LEU A 79 -3.39 4.14 5.73
C LEU A 79 -3.68 3.70 4.29
N VAL A 80 -4.81 3.02 4.06
CA VAL A 80 -5.24 2.61 2.70
C VAL A 80 -5.40 3.83 1.79
N ALA A 81 -5.99 4.91 2.27
CA ALA A 81 -6.17 6.15 1.50
C ALA A 81 -4.83 6.81 1.15
N ALA A 82 -3.90 6.90 2.10
CA ALA A 82 -2.56 7.45 1.85
C ALA A 82 -1.79 6.65 0.79
N VAL A 83 -1.89 5.31 0.87
CA VAL A 83 -1.26 4.41 -0.08
C VAL A 83 -1.97 4.46 -1.44
N ALA A 84 -3.30 4.52 -1.48
CA ALA A 84 -4.07 4.68 -2.70
C ALA A 84 -3.75 6.00 -3.41
N TYR A 85 -3.62 7.10 -2.67
CA TYR A 85 -3.17 8.38 -3.20
C TYR A 85 -1.80 8.25 -3.87
N HIS A 86 -0.83 7.57 -3.24
CA HIS A 86 0.50 7.35 -3.83
C HIS A 86 0.43 6.60 -5.18
N HIS A 87 -0.47 5.62 -5.29
CA HIS A 87 -0.67 4.90 -6.54
C HIS A 87 -1.32 5.77 -7.60
N TYR A 88 -2.30 6.57 -7.22
CA TYR A 88 -2.98 7.45 -8.14
C TYR A 88 -2.03 8.53 -8.68
N ASP A 89 -1.18 9.09 -7.81
CA ASP A 89 -0.07 9.97 -8.20
C ASP A 89 0.86 9.29 -9.21
N THR A 90 1.25 8.03 -8.96
CA THR A 90 2.08 7.25 -9.91
C THR A 90 1.40 7.11 -11.27
N VAL A 91 0.11 6.79 -11.30
CA VAL A 91 -0.67 6.65 -12.55
C VAL A 91 -0.69 7.96 -13.32
N TYR A 92 -0.95 9.09 -12.66
CA TYR A 92 -0.97 10.39 -13.32
C TYR A 92 0.38 10.80 -13.89
N ARG A 93 1.47 10.56 -13.17
CA ARG A 93 2.81 10.87 -13.69
C ARG A 93 3.17 10.06 -14.93
N ILE A 94 2.81 8.79 -14.95
CA ILE A 94 3.02 7.92 -16.12
C ILE A 94 2.15 8.37 -17.30
N ARG A 95 0.88 8.73 -17.04
CA ARG A 95 -0.02 9.26 -18.08
C ARG A 95 0.46 10.60 -18.65
N GLY A 96 1.06 11.45 -17.83
CA GLY A 96 1.68 12.72 -18.23
C GLY A 96 3.11 12.59 -18.76
N ASP A 97 3.55 11.38 -19.14
CA ASP A 97 4.90 11.08 -19.66
C ASP A 97 6.07 11.52 -18.77
N ALA A 98 5.82 11.71 -17.47
CA ALA A 98 6.82 12.13 -16.50
C ALA A 98 7.50 10.96 -15.76
N GLY A 99 7.10 9.72 -16.09
CA GLY A 99 7.64 8.49 -15.53
C GLY A 99 7.13 8.15 -14.13
N ALA A 100 7.75 7.13 -13.51
CA ALA A 100 7.37 6.65 -12.18
C ALA A 100 8.08 7.43 -11.06
N PRO A 101 7.49 7.51 -9.85
CA PRO A 101 8.13 8.13 -8.70
C PRO A 101 9.50 7.51 -8.37
N PRO A 102 10.40 8.28 -7.71
CA PRO A 102 11.73 7.80 -7.34
C PRO A 102 11.65 6.51 -6.52
N ARG A 103 12.43 5.48 -6.89
CA ARG A 103 12.48 4.20 -6.15
C ARG A 103 12.79 4.39 -4.66
N ARG A 104 13.51 5.45 -4.29
CA ARG A 104 13.81 5.81 -2.89
C ARG A 104 12.55 6.16 -2.10
N LEU A 105 11.55 6.80 -2.71
CA LEU A 105 10.26 7.09 -2.09
C LEU A 105 9.56 5.78 -1.70
N VAL A 106 9.41 4.86 -2.67
CA VAL A 106 8.75 3.56 -2.45
C VAL A 106 9.42 2.79 -1.30
N ARG A 107 10.76 2.79 -1.26
CA ARG A 107 11.53 2.16 -0.17
C ARG A 107 11.32 2.87 1.17
N ALA A 108 11.32 4.20 1.19
CA ALA A 108 11.13 4.99 2.41
C ALA A 108 9.75 4.75 3.05
N VAL A 109 8.71 4.53 2.23
CA VAL A 109 7.37 4.18 2.72
C VAL A 109 7.15 2.67 2.84
N GLY A 110 8.21 1.86 2.76
CA GLY A 110 8.21 0.42 3.04
C GLY A 110 7.71 -0.49 1.92
N GLY A 111 7.32 0.04 0.76
CA GLY A 111 6.67 -0.77 -0.28
C GLY A 111 5.38 -1.43 0.21
N GLN A 112 4.78 -2.26 -0.65
CA GLN A 112 3.53 -2.94 -0.28
C GLN A 112 3.80 -4.11 0.67
N GLU A 113 4.89 -4.84 0.43
CA GLU A 113 5.29 -6.01 1.21
C GLU A 113 5.77 -5.62 2.61
N GLY A 114 6.58 -4.56 2.72
CA GLY A 114 7.11 -4.11 4.02
C GLY A 114 6.05 -3.46 4.90
N ARG A 115 5.12 -2.67 4.33
CA ARG A 115 3.97 -2.15 5.10
C ARG A 115 3.05 -3.27 5.57
N THR A 116 2.76 -4.24 4.71
CA THR A 116 1.94 -5.40 5.08
C THR A 116 2.57 -6.18 6.23
N LEU A 117 3.88 -6.46 6.15
CA LEU A 117 4.62 -7.12 7.23
C LEU A 117 4.64 -6.29 8.52
N LEU A 118 4.91 -4.98 8.42
CA LEU A 118 4.91 -4.10 9.57
C LEU A 118 3.55 -4.13 10.29
N VAL A 119 2.45 -4.00 9.56
CA VAL A 119 1.10 -4.02 10.16
C VAL A 119 0.80 -5.38 10.80
N ALA A 120 1.18 -6.49 10.17
CA ALA A 120 1.02 -7.82 10.76
C ALA A 120 1.82 -7.98 12.07
N VAL A 121 3.07 -7.50 12.11
CA VAL A 121 3.91 -7.53 13.32
C VAL A 121 3.33 -6.63 14.41
N LEU A 122 2.88 -5.42 14.07
CA LEU A 122 2.22 -4.53 15.03
C LEU A 122 0.96 -5.16 15.63
N ALA A 123 0.15 -5.85 14.81
CA ALA A 123 -1.04 -6.55 15.27
C ALA A 123 -0.71 -7.74 16.20
N ALA A 124 0.43 -8.39 16.00
CA ALA A 124 0.88 -9.49 16.84
C ALA A 124 1.45 -9.02 18.19
N LEU A 125 2.11 -7.86 18.21
CA LEU A 125 2.87 -7.39 19.39
C LEU A 125 2.14 -6.38 20.27
N LEU A 126 1.14 -5.68 19.73
CA LEU A 126 0.47 -4.59 20.42
C LEU A 126 -0.93 -4.96 20.90
N THR A 127 -1.37 -4.34 21.99
CA THR A 127 -2.80 -4.34 22.36
C THR A 127 -3.63 -3.64 21.28
N ALA A 128 -4.93 -3.93 21.19
CA ALA A 128 -5.81 -3.32 20.19
C ALA A 128 -5.80 -1.78 20.22
N ALA A 129 -5.72 -1.17 21.41
CA ALA A 129 -5.63 0.28 21.57
C ALA A 129 -4.30 0.85 21.05
N GLN A 130 -3.18 0.18 21.33
CA GLN A 130 -1.86 0.56 20.83
C GLN A 130 -1.76 0.34 19.31
N PHE A 131 -2.33 -0.76 18.80
CA PHE A 131 -2.38 -1.06 17.38
C PHE A 131 -3.13 0.02 16.58
N LYS A 132 -4.27 0.49 17.09
CA LYS A 132 -4.99 1.64 16.51
C LYS A 132 -4.09 2.89 16.45
N THR A 133 -3.39 3.21 17.54
CA THR A 133 -2.47 4.37 17.56
C THR A 133 -1.32 4.19 16.57
N ALA A 134 -0.76 2.98 16.47
CA ALA A 134 0.30 2.66 15.54
C ALA A 134 -0.17 2.77 14.08
N LEU A 135 -1.36 2.26 13.74
CA LEU A 135 -1.96 2.43 12.42
C LEU A 135 -2.12 3.91 12.04
N THR A 136 -2.61 4.74 12.97
CA THR A 136 -2.71 6.19 12.74
C THR A 136 -1.34 6.80 12.47
N ALA A 137 -0.32 6.46 13.27
CA ALA A 137 1.02 6.99 13.09
C ALA A 137 1.63 6.57 11.74
N VAL A 138 1.47 5.30 11.35
CA VAL A 138 1.93 4.79 10.05
C VAL A 138 1.17 5.49 8.90
N ALA A 139 -0.15 5.64 9.01
CA ALA A 139 -0.96 6.36 8.01
C ALA A 139 -0.48 7.80 7.81
N VAL A 140 -0.29 8.53 8.91
CA VAL A 140 0.18 9.92 8.88
C VAL A 140 1.60 10.00 8.30
N LEU A 141 2.51 9.13 8.72
CA LEU A 141 3.89 9.12 8.23
C LEU A 141 3.93 8.86 6.71
N VAL A 142 3.20 7.85 6.23
CA VAL A 142 3.10 7.54 4.79
C VAL A 142 2.47 8.71 4.04
N ALA A 143 1.36 9.27 4.54
CA ALA A 143 0.69 10.40 3.91
C ALA A 143 1.61 11.61 3.78
N VAL A 144 2.29 12.01 4.87
CA VAL A 144 3.20 13.16 4.87
C VAL A 144 4.33 12.97 3.87
N VAL A 145 4.99 11.80 3.87
CA VAL A 145 6.12 11.52 2.98
C VAL A 145 5.67 11.54 1.51
N VAL A 146 4.56 10.87 1.19
CA VAL A 146 4.03 10.81 -0.18
C VAL A 146 3.52 12.16 -0.65
N LEU A 147 2.73 12.87 0.16
CA LEU A 147 2.17 14.17 -0.20
C LEU A 147 3.27 15.22 -0.37
N ALA A 148 4.24 15.28 0.53
CA ALA A 148 5.37 16.20 0.39
C ALA A 148 6.16 15.94 -0.90
N GLU A 149 6.34 14.67 -1.27
CA GLU A 149 7.00 14.30 -2.52
C GLU A 149 6.18 14.66 -3.74
N SER A 150 4.89 14.33 -3.74
CA SER A 150 3.93 14.68 -4.78
C SER A 150 3.85 16.17 -5.02
N ILE A 151 3.62 16.96 -3.96
CA ILE A 151 3.52 18.42 -4.03
C ILE A 151 4.81 19.01 -4.60
N ARG A 152 5.97 18.60 -4.08
CA ARG A 152 7.26 19.09 -4.59
C ARG A 152 7.41 18.80 -6.08
N PHE A 153 7.12 17.56 -6.49
CA PHE A 153 7.25 17.15 -7.88
C PHE A 153 6.34 17.97 -8.80
N TRP A 154 5.04 18.02 -8.52
CA TRP A 154 4.07 18.70 -9.39
C TRP A 154 4.29 20.21 -9.44
N VAL A 155 4.71 20.83 -8.33
CA VAL A 155 5.07 22.25 -8.30
C VAL A 155 6.31 22.53 -9.17
N THR A 156 7.32 21.66 -9.13
CA THR A 156 8.51 21.81 -9.98
C THR A 156 8.18 21.54 -11.45
N ALA A 157 7.49 20.45 -11.75
CA ALA A 157 7.11 20.09 -13.12
C ALA A 157 6.27 21.18 -13.81
N HIS A 158 5.36 21.82 -13.06
CA HIS A 158 4.59 22.96 -13.56
C HIS A 158 5.48 24.16 -13.92
N LYS A 159 6.49 24.46 -13.11
CA LYS A 159 7.45 25.55 -13.38
C LYS A 159 8.33 25.27 -14.60
N ASP A 160 8.63 24.00 -14.86
CA ASP A 160 9.46 23.55 -15.98
C ASP A 160 8.67 23.39 -17.29
N GLY A 161 7.37 23.74 -17.30
CA GLY A 161 6.54 23.78 -18.50
C GLY A 161 5.97 22.44 -18.94
N ALA A 162 5.89 21.44 -18.04
CA ALA A 162 5.27 20.16 -18.36
C ALA A 162 3.79 20.35 -18.76
N PRO A 163 3.33 19.75 -19.87
CA PRO A 163 1.96 19.93 -20.32
C PRO A 163 1.04 19.27 -19.30
N ALA A 164 0.25 20.08 -18.60
CA ALA A 164 -0.93 19.60 -17.90
C ALA A 164 -1.95 19.24 -18.98
N VAL A 165 -1.77 18.06 -19.62
CA VAL A 165 -2.77 17.50 -20.51
C VAL A 165 -3.96 17.13 -19.65
N HIS A 166 -4.90 18.08 -19.53
CA HIS A 166 -6.20 17.84 -18.94
C HIS A 166 -7.03 17.06 -19.95
N ASP A 167 -6.96 15.74 -19.87
CA ASP A 167 -7.84 14.84 -20.62
C ASP A 167 -9.23 14.78 -19.97
N GLU A 168 -9.84 15.95 -19.75
CA GLU A 168 -11.22 16.09 -19.30
C GLU A 168 -12.13 16.61 -20.45
N GLY A 169 -11.63 16.57 -21.68
CA GLY A 169 -12.25 17.24 -22.82
C GLY A 169 -12.27 16.42 -24.10
N GLU A 170 -12.77 15.19 -24.08
CA GLU A 170 -13.42 14.62 -25.28
C GLU A 170 -14.44 13.53 -24.90
N PRO A 171 -15.76 13.77 -25.04
CA PRO A 171 -16.72 12.70 -25.01
C PRO A 171 -16.54 11.84 -26.28
N ALA A 172 -16.36 10.54 -26.07
CA ALA A 172 -16.44 9.53 -27.13
C ALA A 172 -17.85 9.47 -27.75
#